data_AF-A0A1Q9NV15-F1
#
_entry.id   AF-A0A1Q9NV15-F1
#
_cell.length_a   1.000
_cell.length_b   1.000
_cell.length_c   1.000
_cell.angle_alpha   90.00
_cell.angle_beta   90.00
_cell.angle_gamma   90.00
#
_symmetry.space_group_name_H-M   'P 1'
#
loop_
_entity.id
_entity.type
_entity.pdbx_description
1 polymer ?
#
loop_
_entity_poly.entity_id
_entity_poly.type
_entity_poly.pdbx_seq_one_letter_code
_entity_poly.pdbx_strand_id
1 'polypeptide(L)'
;MVIKLVYKDKLFVETSNTETTGDTLATLSIDESNMVASLSFSNDANLIERRTAKRQANSILKTGFLLSDGKRVGKECKLQDPEEESIDDRLLQEGHKYR
;
A
#
# COMPACT_ATOMS: atom_id res chain seq x y z
N MET A 1 5.73 9.71 -13.57
CA MET A 1 5.46 8.41 -14.20
C MET A 1 4.71 7.58 -13.19
N VAL A 2 3.66 6.87 -13.61
CA VAL A 2 2.88 6.02 -12.70
C VAL A 2 3.25 4.56 -12.94
N ILE A 3 3.75 3.91 -11.91
CA ILE A 3 4.10 2.48 -11.88
C ILE A 3 3.07 1.74 -11.06
N LYS A 4 2.65 0.56 -11.52
CA LYS A 4 1.71 -0.30 -10.79
C LYS A 4 2.38 -1.61 -10.44
N LEU A 5 2.31 -1.97 -9.16
CA LEU A 5 2.78 -3.24 -8.63
C LEU A 5 1.58 -4.01 -8.09
N VAL A 6 1.53 -5.30 -8.34
CA VAL A 6 0.46 -6.18 -7.84
C VAL A 6 0.98 -7.07 -6.74
N TYR A 7 0.13 -7.33 -5.74
CA TYR A 7 0.47 -8.18 -4.62
C TYR A 7 0.05 -9.62 -4.90
N LYS A 8 1.04 -10.51 -5.07
CA LYS A 8 0.90 -11.93 -5.39
C LYS A 8 1.87 -12.75 -4.54
N ASP A 9 1.45 -13.93 -4.09
CA ASP A 9 2.29 -14.84 -3.29
C ASP A 9 3.00 -14.15 -2.12
N LYS A 10 2.30 -13.22 -1.47
CA LYS A 10 2.78 -12.41 -0.34
C LYS A 10 3.91 -11.44 -0.69
N LEU A 11 4.06 -11.03 -1.95
CA LEU A 11 5.05 -10.07 -2.42
C LEU A 11 4.46 -9.11 -3.45
N PHE A 12 4.99 -7.90 -3.55
CA PHE A 12 4.73 -7.03 -4.70
C PHE A 12 5.61 -7.42 -5.88
N VAL A 13 4.99 -7.53 -7.04
CA VAL A 13 5.66 -7.79 -8.32
C VAL A 13 5.28 -6.74 -9.35
N GLU A 14 6.17 -6.49 -10.30
CA GLU A 14 5.88 -5.64 -11.44
C GLU A 14 4.76 -6.25 -12.27
N THR A 15 3.72 -5.47 -12.54
CA THR A 15 2.62 -5.97 -13.37
C THR A 15 3.04 -5.99 -14.83
N SER A 16 2.79 -7.11 -15.50
CA SER A 16 2.80 -7.15 -16.97
C SER A 16 1.47 -6.57 -17.45
N ASN A 17 1.44 -5.78 -18.52
CA ASN A 17 0.22 -5.16 -19.08
C ASN A 17 -0.96 -6.12 -19.34
N THR A 18 -0.74 -7.43 -19.25
CA THR A 18 -1.72 -8.51 -19.41
C THR A 18 -2.39 -8.97 -18.12
N GLU A 19 -1.93 -8.54 -16.95
CA GLU A 19 -2.52 -8.96 -15.68
C GLU A 19 -3.77 -8.14 -15.35
N THR A 20 -4.91 -8.80 -15.36
CA THR A 20 -6.17 -8.18 -15.00
C THR A 20 -6.21 -8.05 -13.48
N THR A 21 -6.46 -6.84 -12.97
CA THR A 21 -6.50 -6.49 -11.54
C THR A 21 -7.43 -7.37 -10.69
N GLY A 22 -8.34 -8.13 -11.32
CA GLY A 22 -9.34 -8.99 -10.67
C GLY A 22 -8.77 -10.15 -9.85
N ASP A 23 -7.60 -10.67 -10.19
CA ASP A 23 -7.01 -11.82 -9.47
C ASP A 23 -6.01 -11.42 -8.38
N THR A 24 -5.87 -10.12 -8.11
CA THR A 24 -4.84 -9.60 -7.19
C THR A 24 -5.47 -9.08 -5.90
N LEU A 25 -4.89 -9.44 -4.75
CA LEU A 25 -5.44 -9.05 -3.44
C LEU A 25 -5.14 -7.60 -3.09
N ALA A 26 -4.05 -7.04 -3.63
CA ALA A 26 -3.73 -5.63 -3.47
C ALA A 26 -2.97 -5.10 -4.69
N THR A 27 -3.07 -3.80 -4.94
CA THR A 27 -2.33 -3.07 -5.97
C THR A 27 -1.71 -1.83 -5.35
N LEU A 28 -0.40 -1.65 -5.55
CA LEU A 28 0.35 -0.46 -5.17
C LEU A 28 0.63 0.36 -6.43
N SER A 29 0.08 1.56 -6.50
CA SER A 29 0.40 2.52 -7.54
C SER A 29 1.40 3.54 -7.00
N ILE A 30 2.49 3.79 -7.71
CA ILE A 30 3.54 4.74 -7.34
C ILE A 30 3.57 5.82 -8.41
N ASP A 31 3.25 7.05 -8.04
CA ASP A 31 3.40 8.22 -8.89
C ASP A 31 4.65 9.00 -8.49
N GLU A 32 5.73 8.75 -9.23
CA GLU A 32 7.01 9.44 -8.99
C GLU A 32 6.97 10.93 -9.36
N SER A 33 6.02 11.36 -10.20
CA SER A 33 5.89 12.78 -10.54
C SER A 33 5.35 13.58 -9.36
N ASN A 34 4.47 12.97 -8.57
CA ASN A 34 3.87 13.60 -7.39
C ASN A 34 4.52 13.15 -6.07
N MET A 35 5.46 12.21 -6.10
CA MET A 35 6.06 11.57 -4.92
C MET A 35 5.00 10.95 -3.99
N VAL A 36 3.94 10.37 -4.57
CA VAL A 36 2.81 9.78 -3.87
C VAL A 36 2.65 8.33 -4.31
N ALA A 37 2.32 7.45 -3.38
CA ALA A 37 1.93 6.08 -3.66
C ALA A 37 0.55 5.79 -3.07
N SER A 38 -0.29 5.04 -3.77
CA SER A 38 -1.61 4.63 -3.31
C SER A 38 -1.71 3.12 -3.29
N LEU A 39 -2.25 2.58 -2.19
CA LEU A 39 -2.48 1.15 -2.02
C LEU A 39 -3.98 0.88 -2.10
N SER A 40 -4.38 -0.04 -2.96
CA SER A 40 -5.78 -0.45 -3.12
C SER A 40 -5.90 -1.95 -2.84
N PHE A 41 -6.98 -2.35 -2.17
CA PHE A 41 -7.22 -3.74 -1.80
C PHE A 41 -8.43 -4.28 -2.55
N SER A 42 -8.39 -5.56 -2.93
CA SER A 42 -9.58 -6.28 -3.36
C SER A 42 -10.51 -6.52 -2.17
N ASN A 43 -11.81 -6.69 -2.45
CA ASN A 43 -12.80 -7.08 -1.45
C ASN A 43 -12.50 -8.47 -0.86
N ASP A 44 -11.81 -9.32 -1.61
CA ASP A 44 -11.42 -10.67 -1.18
C ASP A 44 -10.15 -10.68 -0.30
N ALA A 45 -9.48 -9.53 -0.15
CA ALA A 45 -8.28 -9.43 0.65
C ALA A 45 -8.60 -9.48 2.15
N ASN A 46 -8.17 -10.56 2.79
CA ASN A 46 -8.29 -10.73 4.23
C ASN A 46 -7.43 -9.72 5.02
N LEU A 47 -7.72 -9.55 6.32
CA LEU A 47 -7.04 -8.58 7.18
C LEU A 47 -5.52 -8.79 7.26
N ILE A 48 -5.07 -10.06 7.19
CA ILE A 48 -3.64 -10.41 7.26
C ILE A 48 -2.93 -9.95 6.00
N GLU A 49 -3.52 -10.18 4.83
CA GLU A 49 -2.96 -9.76 3.55
C GLU A 49 -2.95 -8.23 3.44
N ARG A 50 -4.00 -7.55 3.90
CA ARG A 50 -4.02 -6.08 3.99
C ARG A 50 -2.86 -5.52 4.81
N ARG A 51 -2.65 -6.05 6.02
CA ARG A 51 -1.54 -5.65 6.90
C ARG A 51 -0.17 -5.96 6.29
N THR A 52 -0.04 -7.12 5.67
CA THR A 52 1.22 -7.57 5.07
C THR A 52 1.60 -6.73 3.85
N ALA A 53 0.66 -6.51 2.94
CA ALA A 53 0.81 -5.61 1.80
C ALA A 53 1.12 -4.18 2.25
N LYS A 54 0.42 -3.64 3.27
CA LYS A 54 0.73 -2.30 3.80
C LYS A 54 2.16 -2.21 4.35
N ARG A 55 2.61 -3.23 5.10
CA ARG A 55 3.99 -3.27 5.60
C ARG A 55 5.01 -3.31 4.46
N GLN A 56 4.75 -4.10 3.42
CA GLN A 56 5.64 -4.21 2.27
C GLN A 56 5.66 -2.94 1.43
N ALA A 57 4.50 -2.32 1.20
CA ALA A 57 4.40 -1.03 0.53
C ALA A 57 5.28 0.01 1.26
N ASN A 58 5.17 0.12 2.58
CA ASN A 58 6.05 1.00 3.36
C ASN A 58 7.54 0.66 3.23
N SER A 59 7.89 -0.62 3.22
CA SER A 59 9.27 -1.06 3.00
C SER A 59 9.80 -0.66 1.62
N ILE A 60 8.96 -0.80 0.59
CA ILE A 60 9.23 -0.38 -0.78
C ILE A 60 9.44 1.12 -0.84
N LEU A 61 8.58 1.92 -0.22
CA LEU A 61 8.69 3.38 -0.25
C LEU A 61 9.94 3.89 0.50
N LYS A 62 10.42 3.12 1.49
CA LYS A 62 11.67 3.43 2.21
C LYS A 62 12.93 3.09 1.42
N THR A 63 12.93 1.95 0.71
CA THR A 63 14.15 1.39 0.09
C THR A 63 14.20 1.52 -1.43
N GLY A 64 13.06 1.84 -2.05
CA GLY A 64 12.83 1.75 -3.49
C GLY A 64 12.56 0.31 -3.95
N PHE A 65 11.59 0.14 -4.84
CA PHE A 65 11.36 -1.11 -5.56
C PHE A 65 12.27 -1.19 -6.78
N LEU A 66 12.94 -2.32 -7.01
CA LEU A 66 13.78 -2.53 -8.18
C LEU A 66 12.91 -3.07 -9.33
N LEU A 67 12.77 -2.30 -10.39
CA LEU A 67 12.10 -2.72 -11.62
C LEU A 67 12.97 -3.66 -12.44
N SER A 68 12.32 -4.40 -13.35
CA SER A 68 13.01 -5.29 -14.29
C SER A 68 14.01 -4.56 -15.22
N ASP A 69 13.81 -3.26 -15.48
CA ASP A 69 14.72 -2.41 -16.24
C ASP A 69 15.97 -1.94 -15.44
N GLY A 70 16.07 -2.33 -14.16
CA GLY A 70 17.17 -1.99 -13.26
C GLY A 70 17.00 -0.65 -12.53
N LYS A 71 15.91 0.10 -12.77
CA LYS A 71 15.65 1.35 -12.03
C LYS A 71 15.00 1.08 -10.69
N ARG A 72 15.27 1.96 -9.72
CA ARG A 72 14.58 1.98 -8.43
C ARG A 72 13.50 3.03 -8.43
N VAL A 73 12.30 2.63 -7.98
CA VAL A 73 11.12 3.51 -7.97
C VAL A 73 10.46 3.57 -6.60
N GLY A 74 9.77 4.68 -6.34
CA GLY A 74 8.97 4.87 -5.13
C GLY A 74 9.76 5.21 -3.87
N LYS A 75 11.09 5.32 -3.95
CA LYS A 75 11.89 5.80 -2.81
C LYS A 75 11.42 7.20 -2.42
N GLU A 76 11.22 7.43 -1.12
CA GLU A 76 10.75 8.71 -0.55
C GLU A 76 9.32 9.13 -0.95
N CYS A 77 8.59 8.31 -1.71
CA CYS A 77 7.18 8.54 -1.97
C CYS A 77 6.37 8.32 -0.69
N LYS A 78 5.32 9.13 -0.49
CA LYS A 78 4.42 8.99 0.66
C LYS A 78 3.26 8.07 0.33
N LEU A 79 2.98 7.11 1.19
CA LEU A 79 1.78 6.29 1.06
C LEU A 79 0.57 7.15 1.43
N GLN A 80 -0.29 7.39 0.46
CA GLN A 80 -1.64 7.89 0.67
C GLN A 80 -2.49 6.69 1.09
N ASP A 81 -2.72 6.56 2.39
CA ASP A 81 -3.65 5.57 2.92
C ASP A 81 -5.07 5.93 2.47
N PRO A 82 -5.81 5.04 1.80
CA PRO A 82 -7.23 5.25 1.53
C PRO A 82 -8.09 5.14 2.80
N GLU A 83 -7.52 4.64 3.91
CA GLU A 83 -8.17 4.37 5.19
C GLU A 83 -7.66 5.28 6.33
N GLU A 84 -7.16 6.50 6.05
CA GLU A 84 -7.23 7.56 7.08
C GLU A 84 -8.69 8.05 7.20
N GLU A 85 -9.62 7.12 7.45
CA GLU A 85 -10.81 7.47 8.21
C GLU A 85 -10.29 7.85 9.59
N SER A 86 -10.49 9.12 9.95
CA SER A 86 -10.28 9.67 11.28
C SER A 86 -10.59 8.60 12.33
N ILE A 87 -9.61 8.27 13.17
CA ILE A 87 -9.95 7.68 14.47
C ILE A 87 -10.88 8.71 15.12
N ASP A 88 -12.17 8.39 15.21
CA ASP A 88 -13.15 9.26 15.84
C ASP A 88 -12.64 9.55 17.26
N ASP A 89 -12.46 10.84 17.59
CA ASP A 89 -11.82 11.33 18.83
C ASP A 89 -12.45 10.74 20.11
N ARG A 90 -13.63 10.12 19.98
CA ARG A 90 -14.32 9.37 21.03
C ARG A 90 -13.52 8.20 21.60
N LEU A 91 -12.59 7.61 20.84
CA LEU A 91 -11.75 6.49 21.29
C LEU A 91 -10.52 6.94 22.11
N LEU A 92 -10.23 8.25 22.18
CA LEU A 92 -9.16 8.84 23.00
C LEU A 92 -9.63 9.29 24.39
N GLN A 93 -10.90 9.07 24.76
CA GLN A 93 -11.36 9.43 26.10
C GLN A 93 -10.77 8.48 27.16
N GLU A 94 -9.70 8.96 27.79
CA GLU A 94 -9.12 8.37 29.00
C GLU A 94 -10.19 8.15 30.07
N GLY A 95 -10.39 6.87 30.42
CA GLY A 95 -10.61 6.37 31.77
C GLY A 95 -11.65 7.08 32.64
N HIS A 96 -12.79 6.41 32.83
CA HIS A 96 -13.76 6.66 33.91
C HIS A 96 -13.11 7.10 35.23
N LYS A 97 -13.46 8.30 35.71
CA LYS A 97 -13.22 8.71 37.10
C LYS A 97 -14.02 7.79 38.03
N TYR A 98 -13.34 6.88 38.71
CA TYR A 98 -13.92 6.18 39.85
C TYR A 98 -14.11 7.19 41.00
N ARG A 99 -15.34 7.28 41.49
CA ARG A 99 -15.75 8.09 42.63
C ARG A 99 -15.58 7.29 43.92
#